data_AF-A0A4S8MZX3-F1
#
_entry.id   AF-A0A4S8MZX3-F1
#
_cell.length_a   1.000
_cell.length_b   1.000
_cell.length_c   1.000
_cell.angle_alpha   90.00
_cell.angle_beta   90.00
_cell.angle_gamma   90.00
#
_symmetry.space_group_name_H-M   'P 1'
#
loop_
_entity.id
_entity.type
_entity.pdbx_description
1 polymer ?
#
loop_
_entity_poly.entity_id
_entity_poly.type
_entity_poly.pdbx_seq_one_letter_code
_entity_poly.pdbx_strand_id
1 'polypeptide(L)'
;EPQFEGQTKAKLGNTEAKGFVQSVVNDQLGAWLEQNPGEGKEVIRKAQAAATARIAARKARDLARNRKGLLGGGGLPGKLRDCSSRNPEECEVFIVEGDSAGGSAVMGRENRIQAILPIRGKILNVEKARIDKVLANTEVQAIISALGTGVHEEFDLAKLRYHKIVLMADADVDGHHINTLLLTLLFRFMRPLIEAGHVYLAQPPLYRIKWNKPHEHEFVYSDAERDAMMRDGLEQGKKLPKDAPIQRYKGLGEMNADELWDTTLDPDQRVLLQVTLEDAAQADEIFSILMGEDVEQRRSFIQRNAKDVRFLDI
;
A
#
# COMPACT_ATOMS: atom_id res chain seq x y z
N GLU A 1 -21.79 -1.83 30.80
CA GLU A 1 -22.00 -2.53 29.50
C GLU A 1 -21.05 -1.97 28.46
N PRO A 2 -20.54 -2.78 27.51
CA PRO A 2 -19.60 -2.29 26.50
C PRO A 2 -20.30 -1.31 25.53
N GLN A 3 -19.71 -0.14 25.37
CA GLN A 3 -20.12 0.92 24.45
C GLN A 3 -19.03 1.09 23.39
N PHE A 4 -19.39 1.14 22.12
CA PHE A 4 -18.44 1.27 21.02
C PHE A 4 -18.69 2.54 20.20
N GLU A 5 -17.61 3.12 19.70
CA GLU A 5 -17.63 4.20 18.73
C GLU A 5 -17.64 3.63 17.30
N GLY A 6 -18.59 4.07 16.48
CA GLY A 6 -18.70 3.69 15.07
C GLY A 6 -19.33 2.31 14.81
N GLN A 7 -19.65 2.06 13.54
CA GLN A 7 -20.38 0.88 13.10
C GLN A 7 -19.57 -0.42 13.21
N THR A 8 -18.25 -0.35 13.04
CA THR A 8 -17.35 -1.52 13.07
C THR A 8 -17.12 -2.07 14.47
N LYS A 9 -17.64 -1.42 15.53
CA LYS A 9 -17.45 -1.78 16.95
C LYS A 9 -15.97 -2.01 17.33
N ALA A 10 -15.04 -1.38 16.61
CA ALA A 10 -13.60 -1.58 16.81
C ALA A 10 -13.03 -0.72 17.96
N LYS A 11 -13.66 0.42 18.27
CA LYS A 11 -13.18 1.36 19.29
C LYS A 11 -14.12 1.38 20.50
N LEU A 12 -13.59 1.07 21.68
CA LEU A 12 -14.35 1.08 22.94
C LEU A 12 -14.47 2.50 23.50
N GLY A 13 -15.68 2.95 23.78
CA GLY A 13 -16.01 4.30 24.26
C GLY A 13 -16.23 4.42 25.78
N ASN A 14 -16.09 3.33 26.55
CA ASN A 14 -16.29 3.35 28.01
C ASN A 14 -15.17 4.13 28.73
N THR A 15 -15.48 5.35 29.19
CA THR A 15 -14.55 6.18 29.97
C THR A 15 -14.15 5.55 31.31
N GLU A 16 -15.08 4.84 31.96
CA GLU A 16 -14.84 4.06 33.18
C GLU A 16 -13.80 2.95 32.98
N ALA A 17 -13.81 2.28 31.83
CA ALA A 17 -12.87 1.22 31.51
C ALA A 17 -11.44 1.75 31.40
N LYS A 18 -11.26 2.96 30.85
CA LYS A 18 -9.95 3.63 30.77
C LYS A 18 -9.36 3.85 32.17
N GLY A 19 -10.14 4.42 33.10
CA GLY A 19 -9.69 4.70 34.46
C GLY A 19 -9.33 3.41 35.22
N PHE A 20 -10.17 2.39 35.11
CA PHE A 20 -9.93 1.08 35.71
C PHE A 20 -8.65 0.42 35.19
N VAL A 21 -8.50 0.29 33.87
CA VAL A 21 -7.33 -0.34 33.25
C VAL A 21 -6.05 0.42 33.60
N GLN A 22 -6.09 1.75 33.60
CA GLN A 22 -4.93 2.57 33.96
C GLN A 22 -4.47 2.33 35.40
N SER A 23 -5.41 2.24 36.36
CA SER A 23 -5.08 1.93 37.76
C SER A 23 -4.42 0.56 37.88
N VAL A 24 -5.07 -0.48 37.33
CA VAL A 24 -4.58 -1.86 37.44
C VAL A 24 -3.20 -2.01 36.80
N VAL A 25 -2.99 -1.43 35.61
CA VAL A 25 -1.70 -1.50 34.92
C VAL A 25 -0.61 -0.77 35.70
N ASN A 26 -0.87 0.42 36.22
CA ASN A 26 0.12 1.16 37.01
C ASN A 26 0.55 0.38 38.25
N ASP A 27 -0.40 -0.19 38.98
CA ASP A 27 -0.12 -0.93 40.22
C ASP A 27 0.67 -2.21 39.93
N GLN A 28 0.18 -3.03 38.99
CA GLN A 28 0.76 -4.34 38.68
C GLN A 28 2.10 -4.22 37.93
N LEU A 29 2.21 -3.29 36.97
CA LEU A 29 3.46 -3.05 36.26
C LEU A 29 4.53 -2.47 37.18
N GLY A 30 4.14 -1.54 38.07
CA GLY A 30 5.03 -0.98 39.08
C GLY A 30 5.57 -2.07 40.00
N ALA A 31 4.68 -2.89 40.58
CA ALA A 31 5.06 -4.01 41.42
C ALA A 31 5.97 -5.01 40.70
N TRP A 32 5.69 -5.33 39.43
CA TRP A 32 6.52 -6.24 38.63
C TRP A 32 7.93 -5.67 38.37
N LEU A 33 8.04 -4.38 38.08
CA LEU A 33 9.34 -3.71 37.87
C LEU A 33 10.18 -3.66 39.15
N GLU A 34 9.56 -3.49 40.31
CA GLU A 34 10.24 -3.55 41.61
C GLU A 34 10.74 -4.96 41.94
N GLN A 35 9.94 -5.98 41.62
CA GLN A 35 10.29 -7.39 41.83
C GLN A 35 11.37 -7.88 40.86
N ASN A 36 11.43 -7.33 39.64
CA ASN A 36 12.33 -7.77 38.57
C ASN A 36 13.26 -6.63 38.10
N PRO A 37 14.20 -6.17 38.96
CA PRO A 37 15.02 -4.99 38.67
C PRO A 37 16.03 -5.20 37.53
N GLY A 38 16.43 -6.44 37.23
CA GLY A 38 17.34 -6.75 36.13
C GLY A 38 16.66 -6.58 34.77
N GLU A 39 15.55 -7.29 34.58
CA GLU A 39 14.69 -7.25 33.41
C GLU A 39 14.11 -5.84 33.22
N GLY A 40 13.67 -5.20 34.30
CA GLY A 40 13.18 -3.82 34.29
C GLY A 40 14.20 -2.83 33.74
N LYS A 41 15.48 -2.95 34.16
CA LYS A 41 16.56 -2.11 33.61
C LYS A 41 16.74 -2.30 32.10
N GLU A 42 16.69 -3.54 31.61
CA GLU A 42 16.83 -3.83 30.19
C GLU A 42 15.65 -3.29 29.37
N VAL A 43 14.42 -3.41 29.88
CA VAL A 43 13.22 -2.81 29.25
C VAL A 43 13.34 -1.28 29.19
N ILE A 44 13.71 -0.63 30.29
CA ILE A 44 13.91 0.83 30.34
C ILE A 44 15.03 1.27 29.40
N ARG A 45 16.16 0.56 29.38
CA ARG A 45 17.28 0.85 28.47
C ARG A 45 16.85 0.76 27.00
N LYS A 46 16.06 -0.26 26.64
CA LYS A 46 15.49 -0.40 25.29
C LYS A 46 14.57 0.78 24.96
N ALA A 47 13.70 1.19 25.90
CA ALA A 47 12.82 2.34 25.73
C ALA A 47 13.60 3.66 25.55
N GLN A 48 14.66 3.88 26.34
CA GLN A 48 15.54 5.06 26.23
C GLN A 48 16.29 5.10 24.90
N ALA A 49 16.80 3.95 24.43
CA ALA A 49 17.45 3.85 23.13
C ALA A 49 16.48 4.18 21.99
N ALA A 50 15.24 3.65 22.05
CA ALA A 50 14.19 3.97 21.10
C ALA A 50 13.80 5.47 21.13
N ALA A 51 13.65 6.06 22.32
CA ALA A 51 13.35 7.49 22.47
C ALA A 51 14.46 8.37 21.88
N THR A 52 15.72 8.04 22.14
CA THR A 52 16.88 8.76 21.59
C THR A 52 16.91 8.67 20.06
N ALA A 53 16.69 7.46 19.51
CA ALA A 53 16.62 7.26 18.06
C ALA A 53 15.47 8.05 17.41
N ARG A 54 14.29 8.09 18.04
CA ARG A 54 13.15 8.90 17.57
C ARG A 54 13.48 10.40 17.56
N ILE A 55 14.06 10.93 18.64
CA ILE A 55 14.44 12.34 18.74
C ILE A 55 15.50 12.68 17.70
N ALA A 56 16.51 11.82 17.50
CA ALA A 56 17.54 12.00 16.49
C ALA A 56 16.96 11.99 15.07
N ALA A 57 16.05 11.05 14.78
CA ALA A 57 15.37 10.98 13.48
C ALA A 57 14.47 12.20 13.23
N ARG A 58 13.73 12.68 14.24
CA ARG A 58 12.94 13.92 14.17
C ARG A 58 13.84 15.12 13.86
N LYS A 59 14.92 15.30 14.63
CA LYS A 59 15.90 16.39 14.39
C LYS A 59 16.52 16.31 12.99
N ALA A 60 16.88 15.12 12.52
CA ALA A 60 17.42 14.92 11.17
C ALA A 60 16.39 15.27 10.08
N ARG A 61 15.12 14.87 10.26
CA ARG A 61 14.02 15.24 9.36
C ARG A 61 13.75 16.74 9.37
N ASP A 62 13.71 17.38 10.54
CA ASP A 62 13.48 18.82 10.67
C ASP A 62 14.62 19.62 10.03
N LEU A 63 15.87 19.21 10.23
CA LEU A 63 17.04 19.80 9.57
C LEU A 63 16.97 19.63 8.04
N ALA A 64 16.55 18.47 7.55
CA ALA A 64 16.37 18.22 6.12
C ALA A 64 15.21 19.02 5.51
N ARG A 65 14.13 19.23 6.28
CA ARG A 65 12.97 20.05 5.90
C ARG A 65 13.32 21.54 5.85
N ASN A 66 14.02 22.04 6.86
CA ASN A 66 14.41 23.44 6.97
C ASN A 66 15.49 23.84 5.95
N ARG A 67 16.41 22.92 5.62
CA ARG A 67 17.45 23.18 4.61
C ARG A 67 16.88 23.27 3.18
N LYS A 68 15.73 22.65 2.91
CA LYS A 68 14.98 22.80 1.64
C LYS A 68 14.01 23.98 1.63
N GLY A 69 13.61 24.50 2.80
CA GLY A 69 12.66 25.62 2.91
C GLY A 69 13.23 27.01 2.59
N LEU A 70 14.56 27.20 2.68
CA LEU A 70 15.17 28.54 2.56
C LEU A 70 15.51 28.96 1.11
N LEU A 71 15.53 28.04 0.14
CA LEU A 71 15.93 28.31 -1.26
C LEU A 71 15.03 27.68 -2.34
N GLY A 72 13.71 27.65 -2.08
CA GLY A 72 12.72 27.63 -3.15
C GLY A 72 11.92 26.33 -3.35
N GLY A 73 10.61 26.51 -3.54
CA GLY A 73 9.73 25.63 -4.32
C GLY A 73 9.21 24.39 -3.60
N GLY A 74 7.93 24.42 -3.21
CA GLY A 74 7.22 23.24 -2.71
C GLY A 74 7.21 22.09 -3.71
N GLY A 75 7.66 20.92 -3.28
CA GLY A 75 7.64 19.69 -4.05
C GLY A 75 8.82 18.79 -3.72
N LEU A 76 8.55 17.49 -3.57
CA LEU A 76 9.57 16.45 -3.61
C LEU A 76 10.46 16.64 -4.86
N PRO A 77 11.81 16.58 -4.74
CA PRO A 77 12.69 16.70 -5.90
C PRO A 77 12.39 15.59 -6.92
N GLY A 78 11.82 15.98 -8.06
CA GLY A 78 11.84 15.27 -9.34
C GLY A 78 11.01 13.99 -9.50
N LYS A 79 10.66 13.27 -8.42
CA LYS A 79 10.05 11.94 -8.52
C LYS A 79 8.53 11.94 -8.62
N LEU A 80 7.85 12.63 -7.71
CA LEU A 80 6.40 12.76 -7.73
C LEU A 80 5.98 13.65 -8.90
N ARG A 81 5.04 13.16 -9.71
CA ARG A 81 4.28 13.96 -10.67
C ARG A 81 2.95 14.30 -10.01
N ASP A 82 2.84 15.47 -9.40
CA ASP A 82 1.61 15.91 -8.71
C ASP A 82 0.46 16.12 -9.74
N CYS A 83 -0.77 16.18 -9.22
CA CYS A 83 -1.95 16.62 -9.94
C CYS A 83 -2.20 18.12 -9.73
N SER A 84 -2.99 18.75 -10.61
CA SER A 84 -3.24 20.20 -10.51
C SER A 84 -4.29 20.55 -9.43
N SER A 85 -5.22 19.63 -9.12
CA SER A 85 -6.21 19.85 -8.07
C SER A 85 -5.59 19.92 -6.68
N ARG A 86 -6.23 20.72 -5.83
CA ARG A 86 -5.92 20.90 -4.40
C ARG A 86 -6.98 20.29 -3.50
N ASN A 87 -8.08 19.75 -4.03
CA ASN A 87 -9.12 19.12 -3.23
C ASN A 87 -8.74 17.65 -2.97
N PRO A 88 -8.40 17.28 -1.71
CA PRO A 88 -7.96 15.91 -1.39
C PRO A 88 -8.98 14.82 -1.74
N GLU A 89 -10.28 15.14 -1.74
CA GLU A 89 -11.37 14.18 -1.96
C GLU A 89 -11.42 13.62 -3.38
N GLU A 90 -11.13 14.44 -4.39
CA GLU A 90 -11.03 13.99 -5.78
C GLU A 90 -9.61 13.59 -6.17
N CYS A 91 -8.61 13.94 -5.35
CA CYS A 91 -7.21 13.69 -5.63
C CYS A 91 -6.84 12.24 -5.32
N GLU A 92 -6.15 11.62 -6.27
CA GLU A 92 -5.70 10.24 -6.21
C GLU A 92 -4.20 10.18 -6.48
N VAL A 93 -3.48 9.28 -5.81
CA VAL A 93 -2.07 9.01 -6.09
C VAL A 93 -1.88 7.55 -6.45
N PHE A 94 -1.23 7.31 -7.58
CA PHE A 94 -0.80 5.99 -8.02
C PHE A 94 0.66 5.78 -7.63
N ILE A 95 0.91 4.78 -6.79
CA ILE A 95 2.27 4.33 -6.46
C ILE A 95 2.62 3.22 -7.43
N VAL A 96 3.51 3.50 -8.38
CA VAL A 96 3.75 2.65 -9.56
C VAL A 96 5.10 1.97 -9.51
N GLU A 97 5.16 0.68 -9.81
CA GLU A 97 6.41 -0.04 -9.96
C GLU A 97 7.20 0.41 -11.21
N GLY A 98 8.38 0.98 -10.99
CA GLY A 98 9.34 1.28 -12.06
C GLY A 98 9.06 2.57 -12.83
N ASP A 99 10.11 3.09 -13.48
CA ASP A 99 10.02 4.31 -14.28
C ASP A 99 9.29 4.08 -15.62
N SER A 100 9.24 2.84 -16.12
CA SER A 100 8.57 2.49 -17.39
C SER A 100 7.05 2.63 -17.27
N ALA A 101 6.43 1.87 -16.37
CA ALA A 101 5.01 1.99 -16.08
C ALA A 101 4.68 3.39 -15.53
N GLY A 102 5.57 3.99 -14.73
CA GLY A 102 5.45 5.38 -14.31
C GLY A 102 5.39 6.37 -15.48
N GLY A 103 6.17 6.16 -16.54
CA GLY A 103 6.15 6.97 -17.76
C GLY A 103 4.81 6.88 -18.49
N SER A 104 4.34 5.65 -18.77
CA SER A 104 3.01 5.42 -19.38
C SER A 104 1.88 6.02 -18.55
N ALA A 105 1.92 5.83 -17.22
CA ALA A 105 0.92 6.39 -16.32
C ALA A 105 0.92 7.92 -16.31
N VAL A 106 2.10 8.56 -16.39
CA VAL A 106 2.18 10.03 -16.47
C VAL A 106 1.60 10.57 -17.76
N MET A 107 1.74 9.84 -18.88
CA MET A 107 1.19 10.22 -20.17
C MET A 107 -0.33 9.99 -20.26
N GLY A 108 -0.83 8.88 -19.70
CA GLY A 108 -2.24 8.49 -19.81
C GLY A 108 -3.18 9.08 -18.74
N ARG A 109 -2.64 9.58 -17.62
CA ARG A 109 -3.47 10.05 -16.50
C ARG A 109 -4.30 11.30 -16.81
N GLU A 110 -5.36 11.46 -16.02
CA GLU A 110 -6.06 12.73 -15.86
C GLU A 110 -5.23 13.66 -14.94
N ASN A 111 -4.46 14.58 -15.54
CA ASN A 111 -3.52 15.44 -14.80
C ASN A 111 -4.18 16.30 -13.71
N ARG A 112 -5.50 16.50 -13.79
CA ARG A 112 -6.27 17.30 -12.85
C ARG A 112 -6.35 16.64 -11.48
N ILE A 113 -6.60 15.33 -11.47
CA ILE A 113 -6.94 14.58 -10.25
C ILE A 113 -5.93 13.49 -9.90
N GLN A 114 -5.11 13.01 -10.84
CA GLN A 114 -4.25 11.86 -10.63
C GLN A 114 -2.77 12.26 -10.53
N ALA A 115 -2.15 11.95 -9.40
CA ALA A 115 -0.72 12.04 -9.17
C ALA A 115 -0.05 10.68 -9.38
N ILE A 116 1.18 10.67 -9.89
CA ILE A 116 1.97 9.44 -10.11
C ILE A 116 3.25 9.52 -9.30
N LEU A 117 3.48 8.52 -8.46
CA LEU A 117 4.70 8.32 -7.69
C LEU A 117 5.36 7.01 -8.15
N PRO A 118 6.34 7.05 -9.07
CA PRO A 118 7.09 5.86 -9.43
C PRO A 118 8.00 5.46 -8.26
N ILE A 119 8.06 4.17 -7.96
CA ILE A 119 9.01 3.57 -7.01
C ILE A 119 10.05 2.74 -7.76
N ARG A 120 11.28 2.73 -7.26
CA ARG A 120 12.39 2.01 -7.94
C ARG A 120 12.82 0.81 -7.13
N GLY A 121 12.75 -0.36 -7.75
CA GLY A 121 13.11 -1.63 -7.13
C GLY A 121 12.20 -2.00 -5.97
N LYS A 122 12.60 -3.03 -5.23
CA LYS A 122 11.87 -3.54 -4.08
C LYS A 122 12.02 -2.60 -2.89
N ILE A 123 10.90 -2.23 -2.28
CA ILE A 123 10.90 -1.41 -1.07
C ILE A 123 11.57 -2.16 0.07
N LEU A 124 12.21 -1.41 0.98
CA LEU A 124 12.79 -1.98 2.19
C LEU A 124 11.68 -2.66 3.01
N ASN A 125 11.87 -3.94 3.36
CA ASN A 125 11.00 -4.60 4.31
C ASN A 125 11.13 -3.92 5.68
N VAL A 126 10.10 -3.17 6.05
CA VAL A 126 10.07 -2.37 7.28
C VAL A 126 9.86 -3.20 8.54
N GLU A 127 9.37 -4.44 8.42
CA GLU A 127 9.15 -5.34 9.55
C GLU A 127 10.48 -5.72 10.22
N LYS A 128 11.51 -5.98 9.40
CA LYS A 128 12.86 -6.34 9.86
C LYS A 128 13.74 -5.13 10.13
N ALA A 129 13.34 -3.96 9.64
CA ALA A 129 14.20 -2.79 9.66
C ALA A 129 13.91 -1.91 10.88
N ARG A 130 14.98 -1.40 11.49
CA ARG A 130 14.85 -0.39 12.53
C ARG A 130 14.30 0.91 11.93
N ILE A 131 13.55 1.66 12.74
CA ILE A 131 12.85 2.88 12.34
C ILE A 131 13.77 3.93 11.69
N ASP A 132 15.01 4.07 12.17
CA ASP A 132 16.02 4.98 11.62
C ASP A 132 16.39 4.62 10.18
N LYS A 133 16.56 3.31 9.90
CA LYS A 133 16.83 2.81 8.55
C LYS A 133 15.62 2.97 7.62
N VAL A 134 14.41 2.76 8.15
CA VAL A 134 13.17 2.97 7.40
C VAL A 134 13.02 4.44 7.01
N LEU A 135 13.21 5.35 7.95
CA LEU A 135 13.12 6.79 7.72
C LEU A 135 14.27 7.35 6.88
N ALA A 136 15.41 6.66 6.79
CA ALA A 136 16.52 7.02 5.90
C ALA A 136 16.32 6.51 4.46
N ASN A 137 15.38 5.59 4.23
CA ASN A 137 15.13 5.06 2.89
C ASN A 137 14.43 6.10 1.99
N THR A 138 14.97 6.30 0.79
CA THR A 138 14.51 7.32 -0.16
C THR A 138 13.08 7.07 -0.66
N GLU A 139 12.72 5.81 -0.90
CA GLU A 139 11.38 5.42 -1.39
C GLU A 139 10.32 5.66 -0.30
N VAL A 140 10.63 5.22 0.92
CA VAL A 140 9.76 5.46 2.09
C VAL A 140 9.61 6.95 2.35
N GLN A 141 10.70 7.73 2.32
CA GLN A 141 10.63 9.18 2.46
C GLN A 141 9.78 9.84 1.36
N ALA A 142 9.88 9.35 0.12
CA ALA A 142 9.09 9.86 -1.00
C ALA A 142 7.58 9.60 -0.77
N ILE A 143 7.21 8.40 -0.32
CA ILE A 143 5.81 8.06 0.01
C ILE A 143 5.30 8.94 1.16
N ILE A 144 6.02 9.01 2.28
CA ILE A 144 5.63 9.84 3.44
C ILE A 144 5.43 11.30 3.02
N SER A 145 6.35 11.83 2.22
CA SER A 145 6.33 13.21 1.78
C SER A 145 5.22 13.48 0.75
N ALA A 146 4.89 12.51 -0.10
CA ALA A 146 3.82 12.64 -1.08
C ALA A 146 2.46 12.67 -0.38
N LEU A 147 2.23 11.76 0.57
CA LEU A 147 0.96 11.68 1.30
C LEU A 147 0.73 12.86 2.24
N GLY A 148 1.80 13.44 2.81
CA GLY A 148 1.72 14.64 3.65
C GLY A 148 1.24 14.41 5.07
N THR A 149 0.87 13.18 5.43
CA THR A 149 0.31 12.82 6.74
C THR A 149 1.35 12.73 7.86
N GLY A 150 2.64 12.58 7.54
CA GLY A 150 3.62 12.15 8.54
C GLY A 150 3.49 10.67 8.89
N VAL A 151 4.13 10.24 9.98
CA VAL A 151 4.15 8.83 10.45
C VAL A 151 4.13 8.76 11.97
N HIS A 152 3.61 7.66 12.51
CA HIS A 152 3.52 7.40 13.97
C HIS A 152 2.96 8.60 14.77
N GLU A 153 3.73 9.15 15.72
CA GLU A 153 3.30 10.23 16.61
C GLU A 153 3.05 11.56 15.88
N GLU A 154 3.60 11.73 14.67
CA GLU A 154 3.33 12.89 13.82
C GLU A 154 2.24 12.64 12.78
N PHE A 155 1.68 11.43 12.76
CA PHE A 155 0.65 11.07 11.80
C PHE A 155 -0.61 11.90 12.04
N ASP A 156 -1.06 12.58 11.00
CA ASP A 156 -2.29 13.36 10.98
C ASP A 156 -3.06 13.08 9.70
N LEU A 157 -4.19 12.36 9.84
CA LEU A 157 -5.04 12.00 8.73
C LEU A 157 -5.62 13.23 8.02
N ALA A 158 -5.89 14.32 8.75
CA ALA A 158 -6.45 15.54 8.18
C ALA A 158 -5.49 16.26 7.21
N LYS A 159 -4.21 15.91 7.23
CA LYS A 159 -3.19 16.42 6.30
C LYS A 159 -3.03 15.57 5.04
N LEU A 160 -3.81 14.49 4.90
CA LEU A 160 -3.72 13.61 3.74
C LEU A 160 -4.00 14.37 2.45
N ARG A 161 -3.07 14.32 1.50
CA ARG A 161 -3.20 15.04 0.21
C ARG A 161 -4.10 14.31 -0.81
N TYR A 162 -4.20 12.99 -0.73
CA TYR A 162 -4.93 12.17 -1.70
C TYR A 162 -5.83 11.19 -0.96
N HIS A 163 -7.16 11.30 -1.13
CA HIS A 163 -8.11 10.39 -0.48
C HIS A 163 -8.17 9.01 -1.13
N LYS A 164 -7.54 8.83 -2.29
CA LYS A 164 -7.27 7.49 -2.85
C LYS A 164 -5.79 7.30 -3.09
N ILE A 165 -5.24 6.29 -2.45
CA ILE A 165 -3.87 5.82 -2.58
C ILE A 165 -3.95 4.47 -3.29
N VAL A 166 -3.63 4.46 -4.59
CA VAL A 166 -3.74 3.28 -5.44
C VAL A 166 -2.35 2.67 -5.59
N LEU A 167 -2.18 1.43 -5.12
CA LEU A 167 -0.96 0.65 -5.32
C LEU A 167 -1.08 -0.06 -6.68
N MET A 168 -0.18 0.28 -7.60
CA MET A 168 -0.21 -0.22 -8.97
C MET A 168 1.12 -0.90 -9.28
N ALA A 169 1.12 -2.22 -9.16
CA ALA A 169 2.25 -3.10 -9.43
C ALA A 169 1.86 -4.18 -10.44
N ASP A 170 2.85 -4.83 -11.04
CA ASP A 170 2.63 -5.84 -12.07
C ASP A 170 1.90 -7.08 -11.51
N ALA A 171 1.13 -7.76 -12.36
CA ALA A 171 0.40 -8.98 -12.01
C ALA A 171 1.31 -10.22 -12.01
N ASP A 172 2.53 -10.07 -11.50
CA ASP A 172 3.54 -11.12 -11.43
C ASP A 172 4.07 -11.30 -9.99
N VAL A 173 5.02 -12.23 -9.83
CA VAL A 173 5.59 -12.57 -8.53
C VAL A 173 6.34 -11.39 -7.87
N ASP A 174 6.90 -10.48 -8.67
CA ASP A 174 7.67 -9.34 -8.17
C ASP A 174 6.72 -8.20 -7.77
N GLY A 175 5.67 -7.93 -8.55
CA GLY A 175 4.63 -6.98 -8.22
C GLY A 175 3.83 -7.39 -6.98
N HIS A 176 3.51 -8.69 -6.82
CA HIS A 176 2.91 -9.21 -5.57
C HIS A 176 3.80 -8.99 -4.36
N HIS A 177 5.11 -9.15 -4.51
CA HIS A 177 6.06 -8.89 -3.43
C HIS A 177 6.12 -7.38 -3.09
N ILE A 178 6.09 -6.50 -4.09
CA ILE A 178 6.06 -5.05 -3.87
C ILE A 178 4.77 -4.61 -3.18
N ASN A 179 3.61 -5.13 -3.61
CA ASN A 179 2.34 -4.89 -2.92
C ASN A 179 2.42 -5.33 -1.45
N THR A 180 2.99 -6.51 -1.18
CA THR A 180 3.18 -6.98 0.20
C THR A 180 4.05 -6.02 1.03
N LEU A 181 5.15 -5.52 0.45
CA LEU A 181 6.05 -4.55 1.12
C LEU A 181 5.36 -3.20 1.38
N LEU A 182 4.60 -2.69 0.41
CA LEU A 182 3.82 -1.45 0.53
C LEU A 182 2.73 -1.57 1.58
N LEU A 183 1.97 -2.67 1.56
CA LEU A 183 0.94 -2.95 2.57
C LEU A 183 1.56 -3.07 3.96
N THR A 184 2.73 -3.71 4.08
CA THR A 184 3.47 -3.78 5.36
C THR A 184 3.84 -2.37 5.84
N LEU A 185 4.36 -1.52 4.96
CA LEU A 185 4.70 -0.12 5.28
C LEU A 185 3.46 0.64 5.77
N LEU A 186 2.37 0.60 5.02
CA LEU A 186 1.14 1.30 5.37
C LEU A 186 0.55 0.78 6.68
N PHE A 187 0.49 -0.54 6.88
CA PHE A 187 -0.02 -1.15 8.11
C PHE A 187 0.81 -0.82 9.35
N ARG A 188 2.16 -0.78 9.23
CA ARG A 188 3.06 -0.53 10.36
C ARG A 188 3.23 0.95 10.70
N PHE A 189 3.19 1.84 9.70
CA PHE A 189 3.53 3.26 9.89
C PHE A 189 2.36 4.23 9.71
N MET A 190 1.31 3.82 8.98
CA MET A 190 0.19 4.68 8.57
C MET A 190 -1.15 3.94 8.61
N ARG A 191 -1.33 3.05 9.59
CA ARG A 191 -2.53 2.21 9.74
C ARG A 191 -3.86 2.95 9.57
N PRO A 192 -4.04 4.20 10.09
CA PRO A 192 -5.30 4.90 9.93
C PRO A 192 -5.70 5.18 8.47
N LEU A 193 -4.76 5.16 7.51
CA LEU A 193 -5.09 5.27 6.08
C LEU A 193 -5.89 4.05 5.59
N ILE A 194 -5.57 2.86 6.09
CA ILE A 194 -6.28 1.63 5.76
C ILE A 194 -7.63 1.61 6.48
N GLU A 195 -7.65 1.95 7.77
CA GLU A 195 -8.88 2.00 8.57
C GLU A 195 -9.90 3.01 8.03
N ALA A 196 -9.43 4.14 7.49
CA ALA A 196 -10.28 5.14 6.84
C ALA A 196 -10.66 4.79 5.38
N GLY A 197 -10.17 3.68 4.83
CA GLY A 197 -10.53 3.21 3.49
C GLY A 197 -9.88 4.01 2.35
N HIS A 198 -8.71 4.60 2.56
CA HIS A 198 -8.00 5.37 1.53
C HIS A 198 -7.04 4.55 0.67
N VAL A 199 -6.81 3.27 0.99
CA VAL A 199 -5.82 2.43 0.30
C VAL A 199 -6.52 1.45 -0.64
N TYR A 200 -6.03 1.37 -1.88
CA TYR A 200 -6.59 0.56 -2.95
C TYR A 200 -5.49 -0.19 -3.68
N LEU A 201 -5.81 -1.35 -4.26
CA LEU A 201 -4.97 -2.05 -5.24
C LEU A 201 -5.58 -1.85 -6.63
N ALA A 202 -4.76 -1.47 -7.61
CA ALA A 202 -5.16 -1.48 -9.00
C ALA A 202 -5.29 -2.92 -9.50
N GLN A 203 -6.30 -3.17 -10.33
CA GLN A 203 -6.50 -4.46 -10.99
C GLN A 203 -6.39 -4.27 -12.51
N PRO A 204 -5.17 -4.32 -13.08
CA PRO A 204 -5.00 -4.27 -14.53
C PRO A 204 -5.57 -5.54 -15.21
N PRO A 205 -5.93 -5.46 -16.50
CA PRO A 205 -6.46 -6.60 -17.23
C PRO A 205 -5.39 -7.67 -17.47
N LEU A 206 -5.81 -8.93 -17.46
CA LEU A 206 -4.93 -10.07 -17.75
C LEU A 206 -4.77 -10.30 -19.25
N TYR A 207 -5.84 -10.09 -20.02
CA TYR A 207 -5.85 -10.34 -21.46
C TYR A 207 -6.46 -9.19 -22.24
N ARG A 208 -5.98 -9.05 -23.47
CA ARG A 208 -6.59 -8.27 -24.53
C ARG A 208 -6.96 -9.19 -25.68
N ILE A 209 -8.24 -9.24 -26.00
CA ILE A 209 -8.80 -10.02 -27.11
C ILE A 209 -8.92 -9.09 -28.31
N LYS A 210 -8.25 -9.42 -29.41
CA LYS A 210 -8.29 -8.66 -30.67
C LYS A 210 -9.27 -9.30 -31.63
N TRP A 211 -10.07 -8.49 -32.31
CA TRP A 211 -10.98 -8.93 -33.36
C TRP A 211 -10.45 -8.50 -34.75
N ASN A 212 -10.94 -9.12 -35.82
CA ASN A 212 -10.48 -8.85 -37.19
C ASN A 212 -10.77 -7.43 -37.67
N LYS A 213 -11.75 -6.74 -37.07
CA LYS A 213 -12.01 -5.35 -37.40
C LYS A 213 -10.92 -4.49 -36.77
N PRO A 214 -10.31 -3.56 -37.53
CA PRO A 214 -9.31 -2.64 -36.98
C PRO A 214 -9.85 -1.93 -35.75
N HIS A 215 -9.03 -1.84 -34.69
CA HIS A 215 -9.33 -1.18 -33.41
C HIS A 215 -10.37 -1.86 -32.51
N GLU A 216 -11.06 -2.91 -32.95
CA GLU A 216 -11.99 -3.64 -32.08
C GLU A 216 -11.22 -4.62 -31.18
N HIS A 217 -11.21 -4.34 -29.89
CA HIS A 217 -10.56 -5.17 -28.88
C HIS A 217 -11.32 -5.09 -27.55
N GLU A 218 -11.14 -6.09 -26.71
CA GLU A 218 -11.79 -6.22 -25.42
C GLU A 218 -10.73 -6.56 -24.36
N PHE A 219 -10.85 -5.97 -23.17
CA PHE A 219 -10.00 -6.28 -22.03
C PHE A 219 -10.75 -7.18 -21.05
N VAL A 220 -10.07 -8.21 -20.54
CA VAL A 220 -10.66 -9.15 -19.57
C VAL A 220 -9.67 -9.45 -18.44
N TYR A 221 -10.22 -9.73 -17.26
CA TYR A 221 -9.49 -9.78 -15.99
C TYR A 221 -9.36 -11.20 -15.43
N SER A 222 -9.94 -12.21 -16.09
CA SER A 222 -9.79 -13.63 -15.75
C SER A 222 -9.78 -14.55 -16.97
N ASP A 223 -9.28 -15.77 -16.80
CA ASP A 223 -9.38 -16.84 -17.81
C ASP A 223 -10.83 -17.19 -18.15
N ALA A 224 -11.70 -17.23 -17.13
CA ALA A 224 -13.12 -17.50 -17.32
C ALA A 224 -13.81 -16.42 -18.16
N GLU A 225 -13.50 -15.14 -17.90
CA GLU A 225 -14.00 -14.01 -18.69
C GLU A 225 -13.47 -14.06 -20.13
N ARG A 226 -12.18 -14.41 -20.32
CA ARG A 226 -11.61 -14.58 -21.66
C ARG A 226 -12.39 -15.62 -22.46
N ASP A 227 -12.59 -16.80 -21.89
CA ASP A 227 -13.24 -17.91 -22.59
C ASP A 227 -14.71 -17.61 -22.88
N ALA A 228 -15.41 -16.96 -21.94
CA ALA A 228 -16.77 -16.48 -22.16
C ALA A 228 -16.85 -15.42 -23.26
N MET A 229 -16.01 -14.38 -23.19
CA MET A 229 -16.00 -13.28 -24.16
C MET A 229 -15.64 -13.75 -25.57
N MET A 230 -14.74 -14.72 -25.68
CA MET A 230 -14.41 -15.35 -26.95
C MET A 230 -15.59 -16.13 -27.55
N ARG A 231 -16.26 -16.96 -26.74
CA ARG A 231 -17.43 -17.74 -27.18
C ARG A 231 -18.54 -16.81 -27.64
N ASP A 232 -18.90 -15.81 -26.84
CA ASP A 232 -19.98 -14.88 -27.15
C ASP A 232 -19.67 -14.06 -28.40
N GLY A 233 -18.42 -13.59 -28.55
CA GLY A 233 -17.98 -12.89 -29.75
C GLY A 233 -18.06 -13.74 -31.02
N LEU A 234 -17.68 -15.02 -30.94
CA LEU A 234 -17.78 -15.96 -32.07
C LEU A 234 -19.24 -16.28 -32.43
N GLU A 235 -20.11 -16.45 -31.43
CA GLU A 235 -21.55 -16.66 -31.63
C GLU A 235 -22.22 -15.44 -32.27
N GLN A 236 -21.76 -14.23 -31.94
CA GLN A 236 -22.18 -12.97 -32.58
C GLN A 236 -21.55 -12.74 -33.97
N GLY A 237 -20.75 -13.69 -34.47
CA GLY A 237 -20.13 -13.62 -35.79
C GLY A 237 -18.88 -12.72 -35.87
N LYS A 238 -18.32 -12.29 -34.73
CA LYS A 238 -16.98 -11.67 -34.70
C LYS A 238 -15.96 -12.72 -35.14
N LYS A 239 -14.90 -12.27 -35.82
CA LYS A 239 -13.82 -13.15 -36.29
C LYS A 239 -12.52 -12.78 -35.60
N LEU A 240 -11.78 -13.78 -35.14
CA LEU A 240 -10.44 -13.58 -34.60
C LEU A 240 -9.42 -13.38 -35.74
N PRO A 241 -8.40 -12.54 -35.54
CA PRO A 241 -7.27 -12.44 -36.46
C PRO A 241 -6.48 -13.75 -36.50
N LYS A 242 -5.83 -14.00 -37.65
CA LYS A 242 -5.02 -15.20 -37.86
C LYS A 242 -3.79 -15.23 -36.95
N ASP A 243 -3.24 -14.07 -36.63
CA ASP A 243 -2.03 -13.90 -35.84
C ASP A 243 -2.36 -13.24 -34.49
N ALA A 244 -1.90 -13.86 -33.40
CA ALA A 244 -1.99 -13.34 -32.03
C ALA A 244 -3.35 -12.71 -31.64
N PRO A 245 -4.47 -13.47 -31.73
CA PRO A 245 -5.81 -12.97 -31.38
C PRO A 245 -5.97 -12.64 -29.89
N ILE A 246 -5.12 -13.21 -29.04
CA ILE A 246 -5.13 -12.99 -27.59
C ILE A 246 -3.73 -12.53 -27.20
N GLN A 247 -3.67 -11.37 -26.55
CA GLN A 247 -2.46 -10.85 -25.94
C GLN A 247 -2.63 -10.94 -24.43
N ARG A 248 -1.72 -11.65 -23.76
CA ARG A 248 -1.64 -11.68 -22.30
C ARG A 248 -0.68 -10.61 -21.82
N TYR A 249 -1.11 -9.78 -20.88
CA TYR A 249 -0.24 -8.80 -20.23
C TYR A 249 0.53 -9.47 -19.10
N LYS A 250 1.85 -9.28 -19.07
CA LYS A 250 2.69 -9.73 -17.93
C LYS A 250 3.02 -8.60 -16.98
N GLY A 251 3.13 -7.38 -17.50
CA GLY A 251 3.41 -6.19 -16.72
C GLY A 251 2.76 -4.96 -17.33
N LEU A 252 2.58 -3.93 -16.50
CA LEU A 252 1.97 -2.65 -16.84
C LEU A 252 2.77 -1.91 -17.92
N GLY A 253 4.08 -2.17 -18.01
CA GLY A 253 4.95 -1.58 -19.03
C GLY A 253 4.69 -2.08 -20.46
N GLU A 254 3.90 -3.14 -20.65
CA GLU A 254 3.48 -3.62 -21.97
C GLU A 254 2.29 -2.84 -22.54
N MET A 255 1.59 -2.08 -21.70
CA MET A 255 0.48 -1.23 -22.10
C MET A 255 0.99 0.14 -22.53
N ASN A 256 0.39 0.66 -23.61
CA ASN A 256 0.57 2.06 -23.95
C ASN A 256 -0.29 2.96 -23.03
N ALA A 257 -0.11 4.28 -23.14
CA ALA A 257 -0.79 5.25 -22.27
C ALA A 257 -2.33 5.18 -22.35
N ASP A 258 -2.87 4.99 -23.56
CA ASP A 258 -4.31 4.93 -23.81
C ASP A 258 -4.89 3.62 -23.24
N GLU A 259 -4.21 2.49 -23.45
CA GLU A 259 -4.59 1.19 -22.89
C GLU A 259 -4.58 1.21 -21.36
N LEU A 260 -3.59 1.87 -20.75
CA LEU A 260 -3.51 2.00 -19.30
C LEU A 260 -4.62 2.92 -18.76
N TRP A 261 -4.97 3.97 -19.51
CA TRP A 261 -6.10 4.84 -19.18
C TRP A 261 -7.41 4.06 -19.18
N ASP A 262 -7.77 3.48 -20.32
CA ASP A 262 -9.07 2.82 -20.54
C ASP A 262 -9.32 1.66 -19.57
N THR A 263 -8.26 1.06 -19.01
CA THR A 263 -8.37 -0.16 -18.21
C THR A 263 -8.17 0.05 -16.72
N THR A 264 -7.25 0.94 -16.33
CA THR A 264 -6.72 0.97 -14.95
C THR A 264 -6.77 2.37 -14.34
N LEU A 265 -6.69 3.44 -15.14
CA LEU A 265 -6.69 4.81 -14.61
C LEU A 265 -8.05 5.49 -14.70
N ASP A 266 -8.87 5.20 -15.71
CA ASP A 266 -10.17 5.83 -15.92
C ASP A 266 -11.14 5.52 -14.76
N PRO A 267 -11.57 6.53 -13.97
CA PRO A 267 -12.52 6.35 -12.88
C PRO A 267 -13.85 5.69 -13.27
N ASP A 268 -14.26 5.82 -14.53
CA ASP A 268 -15.55 5.32 -15.02
C ASP A 268 -15.49 3.85 -15.46
N GLN A 269 -14.30 3.32 -15.78
CA GLN A 269 -14.12 1.95 -16.30
C GLN A 269 -13.34 1.03 -15.35
N ARG A 270 -12.42 1.58 -14.55
CA ARG A 270 -11.49 0.77 -13.76
C ARG A 270 -12.16 0.06 -12.60
N VAL A 271 -11.52 -1.04 -12.18
CA VAL A 271 -11.83 -1.76 -10.94
C VAL A 271 -10.68 -1.57 -9.95
N LEU A 272 -11.00 -1.13 -8.74
CA LEU A 272 -10.05 -1.01 -7.63
C LEU A 272 -10.49 -1.89 -6.47
N LEU A 273 -9.54 -2.62 -5.89
CA LEU A 273 -9.77 -3.41 -4.69
C LEU A 273 -9.44 -2.55 -3.47
N GLN A 274 -10.45 -2.17 -2.69
CA GLN A 274 -10.24 -1.42 -1.45
C GLN A 274 -9.63 -2.33 -0.38
N VAL A 275 -8.53 -1.89 0.23
CA VAL A 275 -7.89 -2.61 1.33
C VAL A 275 -8.61 -2.28 2.62
N THR A 276 -9.09 -3.30 3.32
CA THR A 276 -9.78 -3.18 4.61
C THR A 276 -8.95 -3.79 5.73
N LEU A 277 -9.21 -3.36 6.96
CA LEU A 277 -8.62 -3.93 8.16
C LEU A 277 -9.74 -4.38 9.11
N GLU A 278 -10.10 -5.66 9.03
CA GLU A 278 -11.15 -6.25 9.88
C GLU A 278 -10.61 -6.62 11.27
N ASP A 279 -9.50 -7.36 11.31
CA ASP A 279 -8.83 -7.76 12.54
C ASP A 279 -7.35 -7.33 12.51
N ALA A 280 -7.05 -6.30 13.30
CA ALA A 280 -5.70 -5.77 13.40
C ALA A 280 -4.73 -6.74 14.08
N ALA A 281 -5.19 -7.61 15.00
CA ALA A 281 -4.34 -8.57 15.68
C ALA A 281 -3.97 -9.74 14.76
N GLN A 282 -4.95 -10.24 14.00
CA GLN A 282 -4.69 -11.27 13.00
C GLN A 282 -3.77 -10.75 11.88
N ALA A 283 -4.01 -9.53 11.40
CA ALA A 283 -3.13 -8.90 10.41
C ALA A 283 -1.69 -8.73 10.96
N ASP A 284 -1.55 -8.33 12.23
CA ASP A 284 -0.26 -8.20 12.91
C ASP A 284 0.51 -9.52 12.95
N GLU A 285 -0.17 -10.62 13.29
CA GLU A 285 0.40 -11.97 13.30
C GLU A 285 0.86 -12.37 11.89
N ILE A 286 0.02 -12.17 10.87
CA ILE A 286 0.33 -12.51 9.48
C ILE A 286 1.55 -11.73 8.98
N PHE A 287 1.60 -10.41 9.21
CA PHE A 287 2.78 -9.61 8.84
C PHE A 287 4.03 -10.06 9.60
N SER A 288 3.91 -10.39 10.88
CA SER A 288 5.04 -10.88 11.68
C SER A 288 5.59 -12.21 11.14
N ILE A 289 4.71 -13.15 10.76
CA ILE A 289 5.11 -14.44 10.17
C ILE A 289 5.74 -14.25 8.79
N LEU A 290 5.07 -13.52 7.90
CA LEU A 290 5.47 -13.40 6.49
C LEU A 290 6.66 -12.47 6.29
N MET A 291 6.73 -11.38 7.05
CA MET A 291 7.70 -10.31 6.87
C MET A 291 8.74 -10.24 7.98
N GLY A 292 8.52 -10.87 9.14
CA GLY A 292 9.45 -10.88 10.28
C GLY A 292 10.67 -11.77 10.09
N GLU A 293 11.45 -12.01 11.15
CA GLU A 293 12.75 -12.70 11.08
C GLU A 293 12.67 -14.23 11.17
N ASP A 294 11.58 -14.79 11.70
CA ASP A 294 11.41 -16.23 11.86
C ASP A 294 11.27 -16.92 10.48
N VAL A 295 12.23 -17.77 10.14
CA VAL A 295 12.26 -18.49 8.87
C VAL A 295 11.42 -19.76 8.95
N GLU A 296 11.38 -20.42 10.10
CA GLU A 296 10.67 -21.69 10.28
C GLU A 296 9.16 -21.46 10.28
N GLN A 297 8.67 -20.45 11.01
CA GLN A 297 7.26 -20.09 10.99
C GLN A 297 6.78 -19.73 9.59
N ARG A 298 7.55 -18.90 8.87
CA ARG A 298 7.23 -18.54 7.48
C ARG A 298 7.20 -19.76 6.57
N ARG A 299 8.19 -20.66 6.69
CA ARG A 299 8.24 -21.90 5.90
C ARG A 299 7.02 -22.77 6.19
N SER A 300 6.67 -22.96 7.45
CA SER A 300 5.51 -23.74 7.86
C SER A 300 4.20 -23.13 7.34
N PHE A 301 4.07 -21.81 7.44
CA PHE A 301 2.95 -21.07 6.87
C PHE A 301 2.83 -21.31 5.35
N ILE A 302 3.92 -21.15 4.60
CA ILE A 302 3.93 -21.40 3.15
C ILE A 302 3.53 -22.85 2.85
N GLN A 303 4.11 -23.83 3.55
CA GLN A 303 3.82 -25.25 3.32
C GLN A 303 2.36 -25.63 3.61
N ARG A 304 1.79 -25.05 4.68
CA ARG A 304 0.38 -25.29 5.04
C ARG A 304 -0.58 -24.74 3.99
N ASN A 305 -0.28 -23.56 3.45
CA ASN A 305 -1.13 -22.87 2.48
C ASN A 305 -0.81 -23.24 1.02
N ALA A 306 0.31 -23.91 0.74
CA ALA A 306 0.70 -24.31 -0.62
C ALA A 306 -0.23 -25.37 -1.24
N LYS A 307 -1.03 -26.09 -0.45
CA LYS A 307 -1.93 -27.14 -0.97
C LYS A 307 -3.27 -26.60 -1.50
N ASP A 308 -3.63 -25.37 -1.18
CA ASP A 308 -4.79 -24.68 -1.79
C ASP A 308 -4.43 -24.03 -3.13
N VAL A 309 -3.16 -24.12 -3.54
CA VAL A 309 -2.62 -23.68 -4.84
C VAL A 309 -2.86 -24.75 -5.92
N ARG A 310 -4.10 -25.26 -6.02
CA ARG A 310 -4.59 -25.92 -7.25
C ARG A 310 -5.33 -24.96 -8.16
N PHE A 311 -5.54 -23.72 -7.72
CA PHE A 311 -6.23 -22.64 -8.43
C PHE A 311 -5.34 -21.40 -8.65
N LEU A 312 -4.01 -21.57 -8.73
CA LEU A 312 -3.18 -20.58 -9.42
C LEU A 312 -3.24 -20.95 -10.91
N ASP A 313 -4.21 -20.36 -11.61
CA ASP A 313 -4.18 -20.35 -13.07
C ASP A 313 -2.89 -19.66 -13.49
N ILE A 314 -1.97 -20.47 -14.02
CA ILE A 314 -0.69 -20.03 -14.59
C ILE A 314 -0.93 -19.31 -15.89
#